data_AF-A0A938GD62-F1
#
_entry.id   AF-A0A938GD62-F1
#
_cell.length_a   1.000
_cell.length_b   1.000
_cell.length_c   1.000
_cell.angle_alpha   90.00
_cell.angle_beta   90.00
_cell.angle_gamma   90.00
#
_symmetry.space_group_name_H-M   'P 1'
#
loop_
_entity.id
_entity.type
_entity.pdbx_description
1 polymer ?
#
loop_
_entity_poly.entity_id
_entity_poly.type
_entity_poly.pdbx_seq_one_letter_code
_entity_poly.pdbx_strand_id
1 'polypeptide(L)'
;MLSLGLTTAALVAGEHWPQFRGPNGDGLSEAKGLPLSWSETSNVIWKTPISGKAWSSPVVWGHQIWLTTAPEEGTRLSAICVNRDTGKIEHNLKLFDVVLPQYVHPFNSYASPTPVIEEGRVYVTFGSPGTACVETKTGKVLWQRRDFVCNHFRGAGSSPILFGDLLIMNFDGSDHQFVVALDKHTGKTVWRQERSVDYKDLDPDGKPQAEGDFRKAFSTPHIAVVEGKPMLISQGAKAHYGYDPLTGKELWRVEERTTHSASSRPVVGHGLIFLPTGWSNGQLLAIRPSRNGEMIDANAVDPTHSTGEARSAGLELVWKSRRSVSRKPGLLLVDDLIFMLEDGGVASCLEAKTGNQIWQERIGGNYSASPVGAEGRVYFFSEDGKTTVIAASRQFKVLATNQLADGFMASPAIAGRAFFLRAKTHLYRIEG
;
A
#
# COMPACT_ATOMS: atom_id res chain seq x y z
N MET A 1 32.45 24.71 37.71
CA MET A 1 31.17 24.19 37.16
C MET A 1 31.33 24.10 35.65
N LEU A 2 31.54 22.89 35.11
CA LEU A 2 31.52 22.68 33.65
C LEU A 2 30.06 22.52 33.22
N SER A 3 29.55 23.41 32.37
CA SER A 3 28.26 23.20 31.71
C SER A 3 28.46 22.24 30.53
N LEU A 4 27.94 21.02 30.64
CA LEU A 4 27.74 20.15 29.48
C LEU A 4 26.64 20.76 28.61
N GLY A 5 27.03 21.29 27.44
CA GLY A 5 26.07 21.65 26.39
C GLY A 5 25.47 20.40 25.80
N LEU A 6 24.16 20.20 25.99
CA LEU A 6 23.38 19.19 25.27
C LEU A 6 23.24 19.66 23.82
N THR A 7 24.03 19.10 22.91
CA THR A 7 23.77 19.19 21.48
C THR A 7 22.57 18.29 21.16
N THR A 8 21.39 18.89 21.05
CA THR A 8 20.25 18.25 20.39
C THR A 8 20.61 18.06 18.92
N ALA A 9 20.95 16.83 18.53
CA ALA A 9 20.97 16.44 17.13
C ALA A 9 19.55 16.66 16.58
N ALA A 10 19.40 17.66 15.72
CA ALA A 10 18.20 17.76 14.91
C ALA A 10 18.09 16.47 14.11
N LEU A 11 17.05 15.66 14.36
CA LEU A 11 16.69 14.59 13.44
C LEU A 11 16.52 15.23 12.06
N VAL A 12 17.40 14.87 11.13
CA VAL A 12 17.23 15.22 9.72
C VAL A 12 15.90 14.62 9.28
N ALA A 13 15.06 15.44 8.64
CA ALA A 13 13.77 15.00 8.14
C ALA A 13 13.90 13.74 7.25
N GLY A 14 13.17 12.68 7.60
CA GLY A 14 12.77 11.59 6.70
C GLY A 14 13.86 10.75 6.04
N GLU A 15 14.90 10.30 6.75
CA GLU A 15 15.93 9.38 6.21
C GLU A 15 15.42 7.94 5.92
N HIS A 16 14.18 7.63 6.31
CA HIS A 16 13.62 6.29 6.24
C HIS A 16 12.27 6.27 5.51
N TRP A 17 12.05 5.23 4.72
CA TRP A 17 10.79 4.89 4.06
C TRP A 17 10.51 3.40 4.31
N PRO A 18 10.16 3.00 5.54
CA PRO A 18 10.32 1.63 6.03
C PRO A 18 9.31 0.62 5.47
N GLN A 19 8.19 1.06 4.93
CA GLN A 19 7.10 0.20 4.50
C GLN A 19 6.45 0.73 3.22
N PHE A 20 5.56 -0.08 2.63
CA PHE A 20 4.73 0.36 1.52
C PHE A 20 4.01 1.67 1.84
N ARG A 21 4.23 2.68 0.97
CA ARG A 21 3.74 4.05 1.14
C ARG A 21 4.31 4.83 2.33
N GLY A 22 5.51 4.49 2.79
CA GLY A 22 6.30 5.35 3.67
C GLY A 22 6.01 5.18 5.16
N PRO A 23 6.60 6.01 6.02
CA PRO A 23 6.64 5.79 7.46
C PRO A 23 5.26 5.61 8.09
N ASN A 24 4.28 6.40 7.65
CA ASN A 24 2.89 6.33 8.11
C ASN A 24 2.00 5.46 7.23
N GLY A 25 2.50 4.97 6.09
CA GLY A 25 1.70 4.18 5.15
C GLY A 25 0.67 4.98 4.34
N ASP A 26 0.77 6.31 4.32
CA ASP A 26 -0.17 7.24 3.67
C ASP A 26 0.38 7.83 2.36
N GLY A 27 1.65 7.60 2.02
CA GLY A 27 2.31 8.11 0.82
C GLY A 27 2.76 9.57 0.93
N LEU A 28 2.75 10.15 2.13
CA LEU A 28 3.25 11.50 2.38
C LEU A 28 4.72 11.48 2.83
N SER A 29 5.43 12.57 2.51
CA SER A 29 6.77 12.83 3.01
C SER A 29 6.92 14.29 3.43
N GLU A 30 7.63 14.50 4.53
CA GLU A 30 8.06 15.82 4.98
C GLU A 30 9.38 16.28 4.34
N ALA A 31 9.98 15.42 3.51
CA ALA A 31 11.21 15.71 2.75
C ALA A 31 11.16 17.08 2.05
N LYS A 32 12.30 17.76 2.03
CA LYS A 32 12.47 19.09 1.42
C LYS A 32 13.54 19.08 0.35
N GLY A 33 13.45 19.98 -0.62
CA GLY A 33 14.42 20.09 -1.71
C GLY A 33 14.38 18.91 -2.67
N LEU A 34 13.21 18.29 -2.85
CA LEU A 34 13.03 17.23 -3.83
C LEU A 34 13.09 17.83 -5.24
N PRO A 35 13.73 17.16 -6.21
CA PRO A 35 13.81 17.64 -7.58
C PRO A 35 12.39 17.77 -8.17
N LEU A 36 12.13 18.89 -8.83
CA LEU A 36 10.88 19.12 -9.54
C LEU A 36 10.91 18.51 -10.96
N SER A 37 12.09 18.54 -11.58
CA SER A 37 12.32 18.07 -12.95
C SER A 37 13.42 17.02 -13.01
N TRP A 38 13.28 16.03 -13.88
CA TRP A 38 14.29 15.01 -14.17
C TRP A 38 14.05 14.35 -15.53
N SER A 39 15.09 13.69 -16.06
CA SER A 39 15.04 12.89 -17.28
C SER A 39 16.08 11.76 -17.19
N GLU A 40 16.21 10.93 -18.23
CA GLU A 40 17.31 9.94 -18.32
C GLU A 40 18.72 10.55 -18.21
N THR A 41 18.86 11.86 -18.44
CA THR A 41 20.16 12.57 -18.46
C THR A 41 20.27 13.69 -17.43
N SER A 42 19.24 13.93 -16.62
CA SER A 42 19.20 15.02 -15.63
C SER A 42 18.63 14.55 -14.31
N ASN A 43 19.29 14.92 -13.21
CA ASN A 43 18.93 14.59 -11.82
C ASN A 43 18.84 13.09 -11.51
N VAL A 44 19.39 12.23 -12.38
CA VAL A 44 19.63 10.81 -12.10
C VAL A 44 21.03 10.68 -11.49
N ILE A 45 21.12 10.33 -10.22
CA ILE A 45 22.40 10.13 -9.54
C ILE A 45 23.00 8.77 -9.92
N TRP A 46 22.15 7.75 -9.91
CA TRP A 46 22.48 6.42 -10.40
C TRP A 46 21.21 5.71 -10.85
N LYS A 47 21.39 4.71 -11.72
CA LYS A 47 20.37 3.73 -12.07
C LYS A 47 20.97 2.34 -12.12
N THR A 48 20.30 1.38 -11.50
CA THR A 48 20.79 0.02 -11.31
C THR A 48 19.82 -0.96 -11.95
N PRO A 49 20.25 -1.80 -12.91
CA PRO A 49 19.42 -2.87 -13.43
C PRO A 49 19.06 -3.86 -12.31
N ILE A 50 17.78 -4.23 -12.21
CA ILE A 50 17.31 -5.22 -11.25
C ILE A 50 16.65 -6.36 -12.02
N SER A 51 17.25 -7.54 -11.94
CA SER A 51 16.78 -8.74 -12.63
C SER A 51 15.39 -9.20 -12.15
N GLY A 52 14.61 -9.76 -13.06
CA GLY A 52 13.28 -10.31 -12.78
C GLY A 52 12.17 -9.26 -12.91
N LYS A 53 10.94 -9.70 -12.62
CA LYS A 53 9.70 -8.92 -12.76
C LYS A 53 9.00 -8.80 -11.42
N ALA A 54 8.96 -7.58 -10.88
CA ALA A 54 8.47 -7.32 -9.54
C ALA A 54 7.83 -5.95 -9.41
N TRP A 55 6.63 -5.89 -8.82
CA TRP A 55 5.91 -4.65 -8.53
C TRP A 55 6.06 -4.19 -7.08
N SER A 56 6.95 -4.82 -6.31
CA SER A 56 7.40 -4.34 -5.01
C SER A 56 7.95 -2.93 -5.12
N SER A 57 7.47 -2.06 -4.22
CA SER A 57 8.04 -0.73 -4.02
C SER A 57 9.35 -0.81 -3.25
N PRO A 58 10.29 0.14 -3.43
CA PRO A 58 11.47 0.21 -2.58
C PRO A 58 11.08 0.60 -1.15
N VAL A 59 11.77 0.01 -0.17
CA VAL A 59 11.78 0.52 1.21
C VAL A 59 13.18 0.92 1.59
N VAL A 60 13.31 2.00 2.37
CA VAL A 60 14.61 2.62 2.68
C VAL A 60 14.82 2.64 4.19
N TRP A 61 15.98 2.15 4.63
CA TRP A 61 16.44 2.33 6.01
C TRP A 61 17.93 2.68 6.05
N GLY A 62 18.23 3.95 6.35
CA GLY A 62 19.60 4.44 6.34
C GLY A 62 20.21 4.36 4.94
N HIS A 63 21.26 3.54 4.77
CA HIS A 63 21.96 3.33 3.50
C HIS A 63 21.38 2.18 2.66
N GLN A 64 20.31 1.52 3.12
CA GLN A 64 19.81 0.29 2.51
C GLN A 64 18.49 0.53 1.79
N ILE A 65 18.36 0.03 0.56
CA ILE A 65 17.11 -0.04 -0.18
C ILE A 65 16.77 -1.50 -0.41
N TRP A 66 15.62 -1.95 0.10
CA TRP A 66 15.17 -3.33 -0.04
C TRP A 66 13.99 -3.45 -1.01
N LEU A 67 14.03 -4.52 -1.81
CA LEU A 67 13.02 -4.89 -2.82
C LEU A 67 12.82 -6.41 -2.80
N THR A 68 11.64 -6.88 -3.22
CA THR A 68 11.47 -8.28 -3.63
C THR A 68 11.56 -8.41 -5.15
N THR A 69 12.02 -9.58 -5.64
CA THR A 69 12.01 -9.92 -7.06
C THR A 69 11.81 -11.41 -7.32
N ALA A 70 11.36 -11.73 -8.53
CA ALA A 70 11.17 -13.08 -9.02
C ALA A 70 11.40 -13.11 -10.55
N PRO A 71 11.83 -14.24 -11.14
CA PRO A 71 11.84 -14.37 -12.59
C PRO A 71 10.39 -14.50 -13.09
N GLU A 72 10.17 -14.34 -14.39
CA GLU A 72 8.81 -14.27 -14.95
C GLU A 72 8.01 -15.56 -14.74
N GLU A 73 8.70 -16.70 -14.73
CA GLU A 73 8.13 -18.02 -14.47
C GLU A 73 7.77 -18.25 -12.99
N GLY A 74 8.27 -17.42 -12.05
CA GLY A 74 7.91 -17.50 -10.63
C GLY A 74 8.53 -18.65 -9.83
N THR A 75 9.47 -19.40 -10.42
CA THR A 75 10.09 -20.58 -9.79
C THR A 75 11.03 -20.24 -8.62
N ARG A 76 11.44 -18.97 -8.51
CA ARG A 76 12.37 -18.47 -7.49
C ARG A 76 11.95 -17.12 -6.94
N LEU A 77 11.93 -16.98 -5.62
CA LEU A 77 11.51 -15.76 -4.93
C LEU A 77 12.70 -15.20 -4.13
N SER A 78 13.02 -13.92 -4.34
CA SER A 78 14.26 -13.31 -3.85
C SER A 78 14.03 -11.93 -3.22
N ALA A 79 14.92 -11.55 -2.32
CA ALA A 79 15.03 -10.18 -1.80
C ALA A 79 16.37 -9.57 -2.20
N ILE A 80 16.37 -8.30 -2.60
CA ILE A 80 17.56 -7.56 -3.03
C ILE A 80 17.76 -6.36 -2.11
N CYS A 81 19.00 -6.15 -1.65
CA CYS A 81 19.44 -4.92 -1.00
C CYS A 81 20.33 -4.15 -1.97
N VAL A 82 20.01 -2.88 -2.16
CA VAL A 82 20.80 -1.91 -2.94
C VAL A 82 21.32 -0.83 -2.00
N ASN A 83 22.60 -0.51 -2.09
CA ASN A 83 23.20 0.61 -1.40
C ASN A 83 22.60 1.92 -1.93
N ARG A 84 21.99 2.70 -1.05
CA ARG A 84 21.29 3.95 -1.36
C ARG A 84 22.18 4.99 -2.03
N ASP A 85 23.45 5.03 -1.67
CA ASP A 85 24.39 6.06 -2.11
C ASP A 85 25.06 5.73 -3.42
N THR A 86 25.43 4.47 -3.61
CA THR A 86 26.20 4.03 -4.78
C THR A 86 25.35 3.32 -5.84
N GLY A 87 24.13 2.88 -5.51
CA GLY A 87 23.32 2.04 -6.38
C GLY A 87 23.82 0.60 -6.50
N LYS A 88 24.87 0.20 -5.78
CA LYS A 88 25.42 -1.16 -5.84
C LYS A 88 24.51 -2.16 -5.14
N ILE A 89 24.27 -3.32 -5.76
CA ILE A 89 23.59 -4.44 -5.10
C ILE A 89 24.54 -5.03 -4.04
N GLU A 90 24.13 -5.00 -2.78
CA GLU A 90 24.87 -5.54 -1.63
C GLU A 90 24.41 -6.95 -1.28
N HIS A 91 23.11 -7.23 -1.44
CA HIS A 91 22.54 -8.55 -1.23
C HIS A 91 21.60 -8.91 -2.37
N ASN A 92 21.66 -10.17 -2.81
CA ASN A 92 20.69 -10.79 -3.71
C ASN A 92 20.39 -12.20 -3.19
N LEU A 93 19.35 -12.29 -2.36
CA LEU A 93 19.06 -13.44 -1.52
C LEU A 93 17.93 -14.25 -2.13
N LYS A 94 18.22 -15.49 -2.57
CA LYS A 94 17.18 -16.47 -2.85
C LYS A 94 16.54 -16.92 -1.54
N LEU A 95 15.24 -16.74 -1.39
CA LEU A 95 14.52 -17.09 -0.16
C LEU A 95 13.68 -18.35 -0.31
N PHE A 96 13.01 -18.51 -1.46
CA PHE A 96 12.12 -19.64 -1.70
C PHE A 96 12.22 -20.14 -3.14
N ASP A 97 12.23 -21.47 -3.30
CA ASP A 97 11.91 -22.14 -4.56
C ASP A 97 10.41 -22.50 -4.58
N VAL A 98 9.80 -22.41 -5.77
CA VAL A 98 8.39 -22.72 -6.03
C VAL A 98 8.31 -23.67 -7.22
N VAL A 99 7.89 -24.92 -6.96
CA VAL A 99 7.87 -25.98 -7.98
C VAL A 99 6.76 -25.74 -9.01
N LEU A 100 5.57 -25.37 -8.55
CA LEU A 100 4.40 -25.09 -9.38
C LEU A 100 3.83 -23.71 -9.01
N PRO A 101 4.36 -22.64 -9.63
CA PRO A 101 3.86 -21.29 -9.40
C PRO A 101 2.36 -21.18 -9.77
N GLN A 102 1.58 -20.55 -8.90
CA GLN A 102 0.16 -20.25 -9.18
C GLN A 102 0.05 -19.27 -10.35
N TYR A 103 -1.08 -19.26 -11.06
CA TYR A 103 -1.34 -18.21 -12.06
C TYR A 103 -1.17 -16.80 -11.45
N VAL A 104 -0.65 -15.87 -12.25
CA VAL A 104 -0.47 -14.46 -11.90
C VAL A 104 -0.99 -13.59 -13.04
N HIS A 105 -1.78 -12.57 -12.70
CA HIS A 105 -2.31 -11.64 -13.70
C HIS A 105 -1.21 -10.72 -14.25
N PRO A 106 -1.26 -10.24 -15.51
CA PRO A 106 -0.22 -9.35 -16.06
C PRO A 106 0.02 -8.05 -15.28
N PHE A 107 -1.01 -7.52 -14.61
CA PHE A 107 -0.90 -6.37 -13.69
C PHE A 107 -0.29 -6.72 -12.32
N ASN A 108 0.07 -7.99 -12.11
CA ASN A 108 0.67 -8.50 -10.88
C ASN A 108 2.00 -9.23 -11.20
N SER A 109 2.70 -9.68 -10.18
CA SER A 109 3.91 -10.49 -10.29
C SER A 109 4.07 -11.39 -9.07
N TYR A 110 4.95 -12.38 -9.15
CA TYR A 110 5.26 -13.28 -8.04
C TYR A 110 5.95 -12.58 -6.85
N ALA A 111 6.38 -11.33 -7.02
CA ALA A 111 7.09 -10.51 -6.05
C ALA A 111 6.52 -9.08 -5.97
N SER A 112 5.19 -8.97 -5.96
CA SER A 112 4.50 -7.68 -5.79
C SER A 112 4.46 -7.17 -4.35
N PRO A 113 4.30 -8.02 -3.30
CA PRO A 113 4.32 -7.51 -1.93
C PRO A 113 5.64 -6.79 -1.62
N THR A 114 5.49 -5.57 -1.12
CA THR A 114 6.60 -4.70 -0.72
C THR A 114 7.09 -5.12 0.66
N PRO A 115 8.41 -5.28 0.90
CA PRO A 115 8.91 -5.62 2.22
C PRO A 115 8.60 -4.53 3.26
N VAL A 116 8.77 -4.85 4.54
CA VAL A 116 8.87 -3.86 5.62
C VAL A 116 10.21 -4.01 6.32
N ILE A 117 10.87 -2.88 6.61
CA ILE A 117 12.20 -2.83 7.22
C ILE A 117 12.17 -2.01 8.52
N GLU A 118 12.91 -2.49 9.51
CA GLU A 118 13.28 -1.76 10.70
C GLU A 118 14.80 -1.92 10.93
N GLU A 119 15.32 -1.35 12.01
CA GLU A 119 16.74 -1.49 12.32
C GLU A 119 17.15 -2.96 12.45
N GLY A 120 18.11 -3.38 11.61
CA GLY A 120 18.70 -4.71 11.62
C GLY A 120 17.84 -5.83 11.01
N ARG A 121 16.58 -5.58 10.65
CA ARG A 121 15.67 -6.63 10.11
C ARG A 121 14.82 -6.15 8.94
N VAL A 122 14.70 -7.00 7.95
CA VAL A 122 13.74 -6.85 6.85
C VAL A 122 12.80 -8.06 6.79
N TYR A 123 11.52 -7.79 6.62
CA TYR A 123 10.45 -8.75 6.55
C TYR A 123 9.87 -8.77 5.15
N VAL A 124 9.76 -9.98 4.60
CA VAL A 124 9.38 -10.21 3.20
C VAL A 124 8.29 -11.27 3.15
N THR A 125 7.29 -11.06 2.31
CA THR A 125 6.28 -12.07 2.00
C THR A 125 6.12 -12.16 0.49
N PHE A 126 5.74 -13.33 0.01
CA PHE A 126 5.33 -13.56 -1.37
C PHE A 126 3.90 -14.09 -1.41
N GLY A 127 3.14 -13.90 -0.32
CA GLY A 127 1.86 -14.55 -0.09
C GLY A 127 2.06 -16.01 0.30
N SER A 128 1.27 -16.90 -0.30
CA SER A 128 1.26 -18.33 0.05
C SER A 128 2.61 -19.05 -0.12
N PRO A 129 3.43 -18.73 -1.14
CA PRO A 129 4.77 -19.32 -1.28
C PRO A 129 5.69 -19.17 -0.07
N GLY A 130 5.57 -18.09 0.71
CA GLY A 130 6.30 -17.96 1.96
C GLY A 130 6.49 -16.54 2.48
N THR A 131 6.86 -16.46 3.76
CA THR A 131 7.21 -15.24 4.49
C THR A 131 8.52 -15.47 5.26
N ALA A 132 9.41 -14.48 5.32
CA ALA A 132 10.69 -14.57 6.02
C ALA A 132 11.03 -13.28 6.77
N CYS A 133 11.86 -13.42 7.80
CA CYS A 133 12.65 -12.34 8.37
C CYS A 133 14.13 -12.56 8.06
N VAL A 134 14.80 -11.50 7.65
CA VAL A 134 16.22 -11.51 7.29
C VAL A 134 16.94 -10.44 8.12
N GLU A 135 18.10 -10.79 8.68
CA GLU A 135 19.01 -9.83 9.28
C GLU A 135 19.68 -9.01 8.19
N THR A 136 19.53 -7.69 8.23
CA THR A 136 19.88 -6.84 7.10
C THR A 136 21.39 -6.73 6.86
N LYS A 137 22.20 -6.88 7.90
CA LYS A 137 23.67 -6.74 7.80
C LYS A 137 24.34 -7.90 7.07
N THR A 138 23.89 -9.12 7.30
CA THR A 138 24.52 -10.33 6.75
C THR A 138 23.70 -10.99 5.65
N GLY A 139 22.41 -10.65 5.54
CA GLY A 139 21.46 -11.37 4.70
C GLY A 139 21.05 -12.73 5.27
N LYS A 140 21.40 -13.03 6.54
CA LYS A 140 21.01 -14.28 7.19
C LYS A 140 19.50 -14.32 7.44
N VAL A 141 18.86 -15.40 6.99
CA VAL A 141 17.47 -15.70 7.32
C VAL A 141 17.38 -16.04 8.81
N LEU A 142 16.56 -15.28 9.55
CA LEU A 142 16.30 -15.50 10.98
C LEU A 142 15.16 -16.49 11.21
N TRP A 143 14.10 -16.40 10.42
CA TRP A 143 13.01 -17.36 10.40
C TRP A 143 12.26 -17.33 9.05
N GLN A 144 11.55 -18.42 8.73
CA GLN A 144 10.69 -18.57 7.56
C GLN A 144 9.37 -19.27 7.90
N ARG A 145 8.32 -18.97 7.13
CA ARG A 145 6.99 -19.60 7.19
C ARG A 145 6.52 -19.92 5.78
N ARG A 146 5.88 -21.09 5.60
CA ARG A 146 5.31 -21.57 4.32
C ARG A 146 3.93 -22.21 4.47
N ASP A 147 3.39 -22.20 5.69
CA ASP A 147 2.17 -22.90 6.08
C ASP A 147 0.90 -22.07 5.89
N PHE A 148 1.02 -20.79 5.53
CA PHE A 148 -0.12 -19.98 5.09
C PHE A 148 -0.45 -20.29 3.63
N VAL A 149 -1.49 -21.10 3.44
CA VAL A 149 -1.91 -21.54 2.11
C VAL A 149 -3.20 -20.85 1.69
N CYS A 150 -3.17 -20.25 0.50
CA CYS A 150 -4.35 -19.85 -0.25
C CYS A 150 -4.01 -19.79 -1.75
N ASN A 151 -4.99 -20.02 -2.59
CA ASN A 151 -4.94 -19.74 -4.01
C ASN A 151 -5.09 -18.23 -4.22
N HIS A 152 -3.97 -17.52 -4.41
CA HIS A 152 -4.01 -16.08 -4.72
C HIS A 152 -4.69 -15.81 -6.06
N PHE A 153 -4.75 -16.81 -6.95
CA PHE A 153 -5.32 -16.83 -8.29
C PHE A 153 -4.74 -15.78 -9.25
N ARG A 154 -4.70 -14.49 -8.90
CA ARG A 154 -4.12 -13.41 -9.71
C ARG A 154 -2.83 -12.84 -9.12
N GLY A 155 -2.19 -13.58 -8.21
CA GLY A 155 -0.95 -13.23 -7.50
C GLY A 155 -1.20 -12.50 -6.17
N ALA A 156 -0.25 -12.62 -5.25
CA ALA A 156 -0.30 -11.90 -3.97
C ALA A 156 -0.06 -10.40 -4.18
N GLY A 157 -0.77 -9.56 -3.42
CA GLY A 157 -0.60 -8.09 -3.50
C GLY A 157 -0.47 -7.37 -2.15
N SER A 158 -0.97 -7.97 -1.07
CA SER A 158 -0.90 -7.35 0.26
C SER A 158 0.53 -7.36 0.80
N SER A 159 1.03 -6.20 1.19
CA SER A 159 2.34 -6.05 1.82
C SER A 159 2.22 -6.21 3.34
N PRO A 160 3.26 -6.73 4.03
CA PRO A 160 3.28 -6.77 5.48
C PRO A 160 3.44 -5.37 6.09
N ILE A 161 2.93 -5.21 7.31
CA ILE A 161 3.16 -4.03 8.15
C ILE A 161 3.67 -4.44 9.53
N LEU A 162 4.33 -3.52 10.23
CA LEU A 162 4.73 -3.70 11.62
C LEU A 162 3.81 -2.92 12.55
N PHE A 163 3.48 -3.51 13.70
CA PHE A 163 2.81 -2.85 14.81
C PHE A 163 3.29 -3.43 16.15
N GLY A 164 4.12 -2.68 16.87
CA GLY A 164 4.82 -3.20 18.05
C GLY A 164 5.70 -4.39 17.67
N ASP A 165 5.43 -5.54 18.30
CA ASP A 165 6.11 -6.82 18.03
C ASP A 165 5.39 -7.68 16.98
N LEU A 166 4.36 -7.14 16.32
CA LEU A 166 3.56 -7.85 15.35
C LEU A 166 3.99 -7.53 13.92
N LEU A 167 4.10 -8.58 13.10
CA LEU A 167 4.10 -8.53 11.65
C LEU A 167 2.72 -8.94 11.15
N ILE A 168 1.98 -8.01 10.53
CA ILE A 168 0.56 -8.19 10.15
C ILE A 168 0.41 -8.17 8.63
N MET A 169 -0.42 -9.07 8.08
CA MET A 169 -0.68 -9.14 6.63
C MET A 169 -2.06 -9.75 6.31
N ASN A 170 -2.60 -9.41 5.14
CA ASN A 170 -3.84 -9.98 4.62
C ASN A 170 -3.54 -11.14 3.65
N PHE A 171 -4.34 -12.20 3.72
CA PHE A 171 -4.38 -13.29 2.75
C PHE A 171 -5.81 -13.43 2.25
N ASP A 172 -6.13 -12.77 1.14
CA ASP A 172 -7.46 -12.83 0.53
C ASP A 172 -7.36 -13.52 -0.84
N GLY A 173 -7.20 -14.85 -0.81
CA GLY A 173 -7.20 -15.73 -1.99
C GLY A 173 -8.60 -16.01 -2.52
N SER A 174 -8.74 -16.83 -3.56
CA SER A 174 -10.04 -17.25 -4.09
C SER A 174 -10.71 -18.33 -3.24
N ASP A 175 -9.92 -19.08 -2.48
CA ASP A 175 -10.33 -20.21 -1.63
C ASP A 175 -10.40 -19.84 -0.14
N HIS A 176 -9.43 -19.09 0.37
CA HIS A 176 -9.31 -18.70 1.78
C HIS A 176 -9.07 -17.20 1.94
N GLN A 177 -9.75 -16.59 2.93
CA GLN A 177 -9.63 -15.16 3.22
C GLN A 177 -9.45 -14.93 4.73
N PHE A 178 -8.28 -14.42 5.12
CA PHE A 178 -7.93 -14.17 6.52
C PHE A 178 -6.91 -13.05 6.70
N VAL A 179 -6.83 -12.55 7.93
CA VAL A 179 -5.77 -11.67 8.40
C VAL A 179 -4.95 -12.42 9.45
N VAL A 180 -3.63 -12.25 9.44
CA VAL A 180 -2.73 -12.91 10.38
C VAL A 180 -1.74 -11.91 10.98
N ALA A 181 -1.44 -12.09 12.27
CA ALA A 181 -0.31 -11.45 12.94
C ALA A 181 0.69 -12.49 13.44
N LEU A 182 1.96 -12.24 13.16
CA LEU A 182 3.08 -13.03 13.64
C LEU A 182 3.87 -12.23 14.66
N ASP A 183 4.47 -12.90 15.63
CA ASP A 183 5.55 -12.34 16.41
C ASP A 183 6.73 -12.09 15.46
N LYS A 184 7.16 -10.83 15.34
CA LYS A 184 8.17 -10.41 14.36
C LYS A 184 9.56 -10.99 14.67
N HIS A 185 9.83 -11.43 15.89
CA HIS A 185 11.14 -11.96 16.28
C HIS A 185 11.28 -13.45 15.98
N THR A 186 10.19 -14.21 16.12
CA THR A 186 10.19 -15.67 16.04
C THR A 186 9.43 -16.20 14.83
N GLY A 187 8.60 -15.36 14.21
CA GLY A 187 7.71 -15.75 13.12
C GLY A 187 6.53 -16.59 13.57
N LYS A 188 6.30 -16.83 14.88
CA LYS A 188 5.16 -17.61 15.39
C LYS A 188 3.86 -16.85 15.21
N THR A 189 2.77 -17.57 14.91
CA THR A 189 1.44 -16.96 14.82
C THR A 189 0.99 -16.50 16.21
N VAL A 190 0.64 -15.21 16.34
CA VAL A 190 0.03 -14.64 17.56
C VAL A 190 -1.49 -14.76 17.47
N TRP A 191 -2.07 -14.33 16.35
CA TRP A 191 -3.48 -14.52 16.05
C TRP A 191 -3.72 -14.67 14.55
N ARG A 192 -4.84 -15.29 14.20
CA ARG A 192 -5.37 -15.40 12.83
C ARG A 192 -6.88 -15.23 12.88
N GLN A 193 -7.40 -14.37 12.01
CA GLN A 193 -8.83 -14.05 11.93
C GLN A 193 -9.35 -14.30 10.52
N GLU A 194 -10.30 -15.22 10.39
CA GLU A 194 -11.02 -15.43 9.12
C GLU A 194 -11.90 -14.21 8.80
N ARG A 195 -12.05 -13.89 7.52
CA ARG A 195 -13.02 -12.88 7.08
C ARG A 195 -14.43 -13.38 7.41
N SER A 196 -15.18 -12.56 8.13
CA SER A 196 -16.52 -12.91 8.64
C SER A 196 -17.66 -12.59 7.66
N VAL A 197 -17.37 -11.97 6.50
CA VAL A 197 -18.36 -11.67 5.47
C VAL A 197 -18.93 -12.94 4.84
N ASP A 198 -20.26 -13.00 4.74
CA ASP A 198 -20.92 -13.89 3.81
C ASP A 198 -20.87 -13.27 2.40
N TYR A 199 -20.12 -13.91 1.50
CA TYR A 199 -19.91 -13.46 0.12
C TYR A 199 -21.16 -13.58 -0.76
N LYS A 200 -22.15 -14.39 -0.35
CA LYS A 200 -23.42 -14.63 -1.07
C LYS A 200 -23.23 -15.00 -2.55
N ASP A 201 -22.20 -15.79 -2.83
CA ASP A 201 -21.75 -16.13 -4.18
C ASP A 201 -21.58 -17.63 -4.38
N LEU A 202 -22.19 -18.47 -3.54
CA LEU A 202 -22.19 -19.91 -3.73
C LEU A 202 -23.27 -20.34 -4.72
N ASP A 203 -22.91 -21.25 -5.62
CA ASP A 203 -23.85 -21.97 -6.47
C ASP A 203 -24.59 -23.09 -5.69
N PRO A 204 -25.57 -23.80 -6.28
CA PRO A 204 -26.28 -24.89 -5.61
C PRO A 204 -25.39 -26.05 -5.12
N ASP A 205 -24.18 -26.22 -5.69
CA ASP A 205 -23.20 -27.23 -5.27
C ASP A 205 -22.26 -26.71 -4.16
N GLY A 206 -22.48 -25.49 -3.68
CA GLY A 206 -21.65 -24.86 -2.66
C GLY A 206 -20.29 -24.37 -3.18
N LYS A 207 -20.13 -24.20 -4.50
CA LYS A 207 -18.90 -23.66 -5.10
C LYS A 207 -18.99 -22.15 -5.29
N PRO A 208 -17.91 -21.39 -5.04
CA PRO A 208 -17.90 -19.96 -5.31
C PRO A 208 -18.04 -19.67 -6.81
N GLN A 209 -18.87 -18.68 -7.13
CA GLN A 209 -18.96 -18.11 -8.48
C GLN A 209 -17.59 -17.60 -8.95
N ALA A 210 -17.39 -17.65 -10.27
CA ALA A 210 -16.15 -17.22 -10.93
C ALA A 210 -14.88 -17.82 -10.29
N GLU A 211 -14.95 -19.08 -9.82
CA GLU A 211 -13.83 -19.79 -9.18
C GLU A 211 -13.25 -19.02 -7.97
N GLY A 212 -14.08 -18.20 -7.31
CA GLY A 212 -13.70 -17.36 -6.18
C GLY A 212 -12.98 -16.06 -6.56
N ASP A 213 -12.97 -15.65 -7.84
CA ASP A 213 -12.34 -14.38 -8.29
C ASP A 213 -12.89 -13.18 -7.50
N PHE A 214 -14.18 -13.20 -7.15
CA PHE A 214 -14.86 -12.14 -6.41
C PHE A 214 -14.55 -12.11 -4.90
N ARG A 215 -13.78 -13.07 -4.37
CA ARG A 215 -13.43 -13.15 -2.95
C ARG A 215 -12.06 -12.57 -2.63
N LYS A 216 -11.31 -12.19 -3.66
CA LYS A 216 -9.91 -11.75 -3.54
C LYS A 216 -9.77 -10.28 -3.23
N ALA A 217 -8.69 -9.95 -2.54
CA ALA A 217 -8.24 -8.58 -2.35
C ALA A 217 -6.72 -8.50 -2.30
N PHE A 218 -6.22 -7.30 -2.52
CA PHE A 218 -4.78 -7.03 -2.64
C PHE A 218 -4.33 -5.93 -1.68
N SER A 219 -5.27 -5.30 -0.96
CA SER A 219 -5.00 -4.16 -0.09
C SER A 219 -4.04 -4.52 1.05
N THR A 220 -3.10 -3.62 1.30
CA THR A 220 -2.20 -3.65 2.46
C THR A 220 -2.93 -3.08 3.67
N PRO A 221 -2.89 -3.71 4.86
CA PRO A 221 -3.57 -3.19 6.04
C PRO A 221 -2.95 -1.86 6.54
N HIS A 222 -3.69 -1.10 7.33
CA HIS A 222 -3.25 0.20 7.86
C HIS A 222 -3.57 0.31 9.35
N ILE A 223 -2.71 0.96 10.15
CA ILE A 223 -2.98 1.22 11.56
C ILE A 223 -3.54 2.63 11.68
N ALA A 224 -4.74 2.75 12.23
CA ALA A 224 -5.37 4.00 12.59
C ALA A 224 -5.40 4.16 14.12
N VAL A 225 -5.49 5.40 14.60
CA VAL A 225 -5.90 5.67 15.98
C VAL A 225 -7.34 6.13 15.96
N VAL A 226 -8.22 5.35 16.60
CA VAL A 226 -9.65 5.61 16.70
C VAL A 226 -10.02 5.60 18.18
N GLU A 227 -10.66 6.66 18.66
CA GLU A 227 -11.02 6.84 20.07
C GLU A 227 -9.81 6.68 21.01
N GLY A 228 -8.65 7.21 20.59
CA GLY A 228 -7.39 7.13 21.35
C GLY A 228 -6.74 5.74 21.40
N LYS A 229 -7.29 4.75 20.68
CA LYS A 229 -6.76 3.37 20.65
C LYS A 229 -6.36 2.95 19.23
N PRO A 230 -5.31 2.14 19.08
CA PRO A 230 -4.94 1.61 17.78
C PRO A 230 -6.03 0.69 17.23
N MET A 231 -6.18 0.70 15.91
CA MET A 231 -7.12 -0.10 15.15
C MET A 231 -6.47 -0.53 13.85
N LEU A 232 -6.55 -1.81 13.53
CA LEU A 232 -6.12 -2.34 12.24
C LEU A 232 -7.24 -2.20 11.22
N ILE A 233 -7.04 -1.36 10.21
CA ILE A 233 -7.93 -1.23 9.06
C ILE A 233 -7.49 -2.24 8.01
N SER A 234 -8.40 -3.12 7.60
CA SER A 234 -8.10 -4.16 6.62
C SER A 234 -9.23 -4.28 5.61
N GLN A 235 -8.94 -3.95 4.35
CA GLN A 235 -9.90 -4.08 3.26
C GLN A 235 -9.80 -5.48 2.64
N GLY A 236 -10.93 -6.20 2.61
CA GLY A 236 -11.11 -7.43 1.83
C GLY A 236 -11.87 -7.15 0.53
N ALA A 237 -12.33 -8.21 -0.14
CA ALA A 237 -12.94 -8.09 -1.47
C ALA A 237 -14.28 -7.35 -1.43
N LYS A 238 -15.24 -7.89 -0.68
CA LYS A 238 -16.62 -7.38 -0.58
C LYS A 238 -16.94 -6.77 0.78
N ALA A 239 -15.94 -6.65 1.65
CA ALA A 239 -16.09 -6.08 2.97
C ALA A 239 -14.79 -5.45 3.46
N HIS A 240 -14.92 -4.44 4.29
CA HIS A 240 -13.84 -3.72 4.95
C HIS A 240 -14.01 -3.83 6.46
N TYR A 241 -12.89 -3.87 7.17
CA TYR A 241 -12.89 -4.27 8.57
C TYR A 241 -12.02 -3.36 9.42
N GLY A 242 -12.45 -3.16 10.66
CA GLY A 242 -11.60 -2.71 11.75
C GLY A 242 -11.38 -3.88 12.71
N TYR A 243 -10.12 -4.15 13.05
CA TYR A 243 -9.75 -5.14 14.05
C TYR A 243 -8.98 -4.49 15.20
N ASP A 244 -9.05 -5.10 16.38
CA ASP A 244 -8.05 -4.88 17.40
C ASP A 244 -6.71 -5.48 16.91
N PRO A 245 -5.64 -4.69 16.76
CA PRO A 245 -4.39 -5.19 16.20
C PRO A 245 -3.68 -6.21 17.09
N LEU A 246 -3.94 -6.21 18.40
CA LEU A 246 -3.27 -7.10 19.35
C LEU A 246 -3.94 -8.47 19.43
N THR A 247 -5.25 -8.54 19.23
CA THR A 247 -6.01 -9.79 19.39
C THR A 247 -6.64 -10.32 18.10
N GLY A 248 -6.69 -9.51 17.04
CA GLY A 248 -7.41 -9.84 15.80
C GLY A 248 -8.93 -9.75 15.93
N LYS A 249 -9.46 -9.27 17.06
CA LYS A 249 -10.90 -9.19 17.30
C LYS A 249 -11.53 -8.19 16.34
N GLU A 250 -12.59 -8.59 15.63
CA GLU A 250 -13.39 -7.69 14.79
C GLU A 250 -14.10 -6.63 15.65
N LEU A 251 -13.89 -5.37 15.29
CA LEU A 251 -14.46 -4.18 15.94
C LEU A 251 -15.56 -3.54 15.12
N TRP A 252 -15.53 -3.72 13.79
CA TRP A 252 -16.61 -3.37 12.89
C TRP A 252 -16.40 -3.99 11.50
N ARG A 253 -17.48 -4.03 10.72
CA ARG A 253 -17.47 -4.45 9.32
C ARG A 253 -18.35 -3.56 8.44
N VAL A 254 -17.84 -3.17 7.28
CA VAL A 254 -18.59 -2.47 6.23
C VAL A 254 -18.65 -3.40 5.03
N GLU A 255 -19.84 -3.85 4.66
CA GLU A 255 -20.05 -4.74 3.53
C GLU A 255 -20.41 -3.92 2.28
N GLU A 256 -19.69 -4.17 1.19
CA GLU A 256 -19.92 -3.57 -0.12
C GLU A 256 -19.80 -4.67 -1.18
N ARG A 257 -20.92 -5.32 -1.47
CA ARG A 257 -20.97 -6.53 -2.30
C ARG A 257 -21.12 -6.26 -3.80
N THR A 258 -21.33 -5.02 -4.21
CA THR A 258 -21.47 -4.67 -5.64
C THR A 258 -20.11 -4.54 -6.32
N THR A 259 -19.05 -4.37 -5.53
CA THR A 259 -17.65 -4.33 -5.99
C THR A 259 -16.82 -5.43 -5.36
N HIS A 260 -15.58 -5.62 -5.82
CA HIS A 260 -14.65 -6.59 -5.26
C HIS A 260 -13.20 -6.18 -5.49
N SER A 261 -12.22 -6.96 -5.02
CA SER A 261 -10.80 -6.75 -5.37
C SER A 261 -10.24 -5.40 -4.92
N ALA A 262 -10.57 -4.94 -3.71
CA ALA A 262 -9.93 -3.77 -3.11
C ALA A 262 -8.40 -3.97 -3.11
N SER A 263 -7.68 -3.06 -3.77
CA SER A 263 -6.23 -3.18 -4.00
C SER A 263 -5.43 -2.05 -3.37
N SER A 264 -6.00 -0.84 -3.35
CA SER A 264 -5.41 0.32 -2.73
C SER A 264 -5.47 0.23 -1.20
N ARG A 265 -4.44 0.75 -0.51
CA ARG A 265 -4.41 0.88 0.94
C ARG A 265 -5.41 1.97 1.38
N PRO A 266 -6.17 1.78 2.48
CA PRO A 266 -7.07 2.80 2.99
C PRO A 266 -6.28 4.00 3.54
N VAL A 267 -6.88 5.19 3.51
CA VAL A 267 -6.30 6.43 4.05
C VAL A 267 -7.16 6.93 5.21
N VAL A 268 -6.52 7.51 6.22
CA VAL A 268 -7.18 7.94 7.46
C VAL A 268 -6.90 9.42 7.71
N GLY A 269 -7.92 10.16 8.14
CA GLY A 269 -7.78 11.55 8.54
C GLY A 269 -9.13 12.19 8.85
N HIS A 270 -9.13 13.30 9.57
CA HIS A 270 -10.36 14.01 9.97
C HIS A 270 -11.36 13.15 10.76
N GLY A 271 -10.88 12.12 11.48
CA GLY A 271 -11.74 11.15 12.16
C GLY A 271 -12.48 10.18 11.23
N LEU A 272 -12.11 10.16 9.95
CA LEU A 272 -12.69 9.32 8.91
C LEU A 272 -11.67 8.31 8.36
N ILE A 273 -12.18 7.25 7.76
CA ILE A 273 -11.43 6.29 6.97
C ILE A 273 -11.98 6.30 5.54
N PHE A 274 -11.07 6.44 4.57
CA PHE A 274 -11.37 6.48 3.14
C PHE A 274 -11.02 5.12 2.52
N LEU A 275 -12.05 4.45 1.99
CA LEU A 275 -12.01 3.07 1.54
C LEU A 275 -12.35 2.98 0.04
N PRO A 276 -11.35 2.86 -0.84
CA PRO A 276 -11.58 2.54 -2.25
C PRO A 276 -11.97 1.06 -2.39
N THR A 277 -13.11 0.77 -3.03
CA THR A 277 -13.73 -0.56 -3.00
C THR A 277 -13.34 -1.50 -4.15
N GLY A 278 -12.53 -1.01 -5.10
CA GLY A 278 -11.91 -1.84 -6.15
C GLY A 278 -12.68 -1.91 -7.47
N TRP A 279 -12.88 -3.12 -7.99
CA TRP A 279 -13.34 -3.42 -9.35
C TRP A 279 -14.86 -3.62 -9.48
N SER A 280 -15.36 -3.70 -10.72
CA SER A 280 -16.79 -3.78 -11.07
C SER A 280 -17.65 -2.60 -10.59
N ASN A 281 -17.16 -1.37 -10.86
CA ASN A 281 -17.75 -0.08 -10.45
C ASN A 281 -17.29 0.44 -9.06
N GLY A 282 -15.97 0.46 -8.84
CA GLY A 282 -15.32 0.96 -7.63
C GLY A 282 -15.92 2.26 -7.08
N GLN A 283 -16.12 2.27 -5.78
CA GLN A 283 -16.59 3.41 -5.00
C GLN A 283 -15.48 3.88 -4.08
N LEU A 284 -15.52 5.15 -3.69
CA LEU A 284 -14.80 5.64 -2.53
C LEU A 284 -15.81 5.83 -1.41
N LEU A 285 -15.68 5.06 -0.33
CA LEU A 285 -16.46 5.24 0.89
C LEU A 285 -15.67 6.09 1.88
N ALA A 286 -16.34 7.01 2.56
CA ALA A 286 -15.82 7.62 3.78
C ALA A 286 -16.66 7.15 4.96
N ILE A 287 -16.01 6.52 5.93
CA ILE A 287 -16.68 6.02 7.12
C ILE A 287 -16.14 6.73 8.36
N ARG A 288 -17.02 6.92 9.35
CA ARG A 288 -16.61 7.19 10.73
C ARG A 288 -16.52 5.83 11.44
N PRO A 289 -15.32 5.39 11.88
CA PRO A 289 -15.17 4.11 12.52
C PRO A 289 -15.74 4.12 13.96
N SER A 290 -16.12 2.95 14.45
CA SER A 290 -16.45 2.71 15.87
C SER A 290 -15.63 1.56 16.44
N ARG A 291 -15.90 1.15 17.68
CA ARG A 291 -15.27 -0.04 18.28
C ARG A 291 -16.29 -1.05 18.82
N ASN A 292 -17.56 -0.92 18.43
CA ASN A 292 -18.69 -1.56 19.11
C ASN A 292 -19.14 -2.89 18.50
N GLY A 293 -18.40 -3.44 17.53
CA GLY A 293 -18.75 -4.69 16.85
C GLY A 293 -19.88 -4.53 15.82
N GLU A 294 -20.07 -3.32 15.30
CA GLU A 294 -21.17 -2.99 14.39
C GLU A 294 -20.89 -3.44 12.95
N MET A 295 -21.96 -3.68 12.19
CA MET A 295 -21.89 -3.98 10.77
C MET A 295 -22.83 -3.07 9.99
N ILE A 296 -22.37 -2.51 8.88
CA ILE A 296 -23.21 -1.78 7.91
C ILE A 296 -23.09 -2.38 6.51
N ASP A 297 -24.21 -2.43 5.78
CA ASP A 297 -24.22 -2.67 4.33
C ASP A 297 -24.21 -1.31 3.61
N ALA A 298 -23.13 -1.00 2.91
CA ALA A 298 -22.91 0.29 2.24
C ALA A 298 -23.91 0.57 1.11
N ASN A 299 -24.62 -0.45 0.61
CA ASN A 299 -25.67 -0.29 -0.40
C ASN A 299 -27.06 -0.12 0.19
N ALA A 300 -27.28 -0.55 1.44
CA ALA A 300 -28.56 -0.37 2.14
C ALA A 300 -28.67 0.98 2.84
N VAL A 301 -27.56 1.72 2.96
CA VAL A 301 -27.50 3.03 3.63
C VAL A 301 -27.43 4.16 2.60
N ASP A 302 -28.33 5.14 2.75
CA ASP A 302 -28.24 6.43 2.05
C ASP A 302 -27.54 7.47 2.95
N PRO A 303 -26.28 7.85 2.64
CA PRO A 303 -25.54 8.81 3.44
C PRO A 303 -26.07 10.25 3.33
N THR A 304 -26.92 10.57 2.34
CA THR A 304 -27.47 11.93 2.17
C THR A 304 -28.43 12.34 3.28
N HIS A 305 -28.91 11.36 4.06
CA HIS A 305 -29.71 11.57 5.26
C HIS A 305 -28.90 11.51 6.57
N SER A 306 -27.57 11.41 6.51
CA SER A 306 -26.71 11.62 7.68
C SER A 306 -26.67 13.11 8.02
N THR A 307 -27.10 13.48 9.22
CA THR A 307 -27.41 14.87 9.59
C THR A 307 -26.18 15.75 9.83
N GLY A 308 -24.96 15.35 9.43
CA GLY A 308 -23.72 16.12 9.62
C GLY A 308 -23.29 16.32 11.08
N GLU A 309 -24.21 16.16 12.04
CA GLU A 309 -23.95 16.09 13.46
C GLU A 309 -23.29 14.75 13.79
N ALA A 310 -22.15 14.80 14.47
CA ALA A 310 -21.47 13.63 14.97
C ALA A 310 -22.40 12.87 15.94
N ARG A 311 -23.09 11.82 15.46
CA ARG A 311 -23.68 10.83 16.35
C ARG A 311 -22.51 10.16 17.07
N SER A 312 -22.38 10.46 18.35
CA SER A 312 -21.17 10.22 19.14
C SER A 312 -20.91 8.77 19.53
N ALA A 313 -21.41 7.75 18.81
CA ALA A 313 -21.25 6.37 19.30
C ALA A 313 -21.31 5.21 18.28
N GLY A 314 -21.27 5.44 16.95
CA GLY A 314 -21.50 4.34 16.00
C GLY A 314 -20.72 4.40 14.70
N LEU A 315 -20.58 3.23 14.07
CA LEU A 315 -20.05 3.08 12.72
C LEU A 315 -20.99 3.75 11.72
N GLU A 316 -20.47 4.66 10.93
CA GLU A 316 -21.28 5.48 10.02
C GLU A 316 -20.66 5.53 8.63
N LEU A 317 -21.48 5.34 7.59
CA LEU A 317 -21.12 5.74 6.23
C LEU A 317 -21.46 7.23 6.06
N VAL A 318 -20.43 8.07 6.02
CA VAL A 318 -20.57 9.54 5.99
C VAL A 318 -20.87 10.03 4.58
N TRP A 319 -20.14 9.53 3.59
CA TRP A 319 -20.41 9.80 2.18
C TRP A 319 -19.83 8.68 1.31
N LYS A 320 -20.31 8.59 0.06
CA LYS A 320 -19.72 7.74 -0.97
C LYS A 320 -19.64 8.47 -2.31
N SER A 321 -18.58 8.20 -3.07
CA SER A 321 -18.40 8.70 -4.44
C SER A 321 -18.17 7.55 -5.42
N ARG A 322 -18.65 7.69 -6.64
CA ARG A 322 -18.43 6.76 -7.77
C ARG A 322 -17.65 7.40 -8.92
N ARG A 323 -17.28 8.67 -8.80
CA ARG A 323 -16.67 9.45 -9.88
C ARG A 323 -15.16 9.28 -9.84
N SER A 324 -14.59 8.77 -10.93
CA SER A 324 -13.14 8.65 -11.15
C SER A 324 -12.36 8.08 -9.96
N VAL A 325 -12.93 7.05 -9.32
CA VAL A 325 -12.31 6.38 -8.17
C VAL A 325 -11.12 5.56 -8.63
N SER A 326 -10.01 5.68 -7.89
CA SER A 326 -8.83 4.86 -8.10
C SER A 326 -9.11 3.37 -7.86
N ARG A 327 -8.68 2.52 -8.80
CA ARG A 327 -8.82 1.06 -8.66
C ARG A 327 -7.52 0.40 -8.26
N LYS A 328 -6.40 0.81 -8.88
CA LYS A 328 -5.03 0.37 -8.51
C LYS A 328 -4.25 1.44 -7.73
N PRO A 329 -4.10 2.69 -8.23
CA PRO A 329 -3.33 3.71 -7.50
C PRO A 329 -3.95 3.99 -6.13
N GLY A 330 -3.15 4.17 -5.09
CA GLY A 330 -3.70 4.54 -3.78
C GLY A 330 -4.13 6.01 -3.72
N LEU A 331 -4.95 6.33 -2.73
CA LEU A 331 -5.40 7.70 -2.46
C LEU A 331 -4.27 8.51 -1.82
N LEU A 332 -4.34 9.84 -1.87
CA LEU A 332 -3.46 10.71 -1.09
C LEU A 332 -4.31 11.77 -0.39
N LEU A 333 -4.23 11.84 0.95
CA LEU A 333 -4.87 12.90 1.72
C LEU A 333 -3.81 13.95 2.04
N VAL A 334 -3.98 15.18 1.54
CA VAL A 334 -3.13 16.33 1.89
C VAL A 334 -4.02 17.39 2.48
N ASP A 335 -3.79 17.74 3.74
CA ASP A 335 -4.66 18.63 4.52
C ASP A 335 -6.13 18.17 4.47
N ASP A 336 -7.04 19.01 3.96
CA ASP A 336 -8.47 18.70 3.80
C ASP A 336 -8.83 18.10 2.42
N LEU A 337 -7.83 17.72 1.60
CA LEU A 337 -8.02 17.33 0.21
C LEU A 337 -7.60 15.88 -0.07
N ILE A 338 -8.47 15.11 -0.71
CA ILE A 338 -8.15 13.79 -1.24
C ILE A 338 -7.82 13.91 -2.72
N PHE A 339 -6.63 13.47 -3.10
CA PHE A 339 -6.21 13.33 -4.50
C PHE A 339 -6.33 11.87 -4.91
N MET A 340 -7.01 11.66 -6.05
CA MET A 340 -7.18 10.35 -6.65
C MET A 340 -6.67 10.35 -8.09
N LEU A 341 -6.34 9.17 -8.56
CA LEU A 341 -6.03 8.91 -9.96
C LEU A 341 -6.75 7.66 -10.42
N GLU A 342 -7.69 7.83 -11.34
CA GLU A 342 -8.27 6.71 -12.08
C GLU A 342 -7.20 6.12 -13.01
N ASP A 343 -7.20 4.79 -13.16
CA ASP A 343 -6.15 4.03 -13.83
C ASP A 343 -5.83 4.53 -15.25
N GLY A 344 -6.81 5.08 -15.98
CA GLY A 344 -6.69 5.68 -17.31
C GLY A 344 -6.29 7.17 -17.34
N GLY A 345 -5.73 7.69 -16.24
CA GLY A 345 -5.10 9.01 -16.22
C GLY A 345 -6.06 10.19 -16.05
N VAL A 346 -7.16 9.97 -15.32
CA VAL A 346 -8.04 11.05 -14.84
C VAL A 346 -7.71 11.33 -13.38
N ALA A 347 -7.04 12.44 -13.12
CA ALA A 347 -6.76 12.91 -11.77
C ALA A 347 -7.97 13.66 -11.22
N SER A 348 -8.25 13.54 -9.94
CA SER A 348 -9.31 14.30 -9.28
C SER A 348 -8.92 14.73 -7.87
N CYS A 349 -9.58 15.79 -7.39
CA CYS A 349 -9.44 16.28 -6.03
C CYS A 349 -10.82 16.45 -5.40
N LEU A 350 -10.98 15.93 -4.19
CA LEU A 350 -12.21 15.97 -3.42
C LEU A 350 -11.94 16.61 -2.04
N GLU A 351 -12.95 17.26 -1.48
CA GLU A 351 -12.98 17.62 -0.07
C GLU A 351 -13.12 16.36 0.80
N ALA A 352 -12.18 16.14 1.73
CA ALA A 352 -12.12 14.92 2.51
C ALA A 352 -13.36 14.70 3.40
N LYS A 353 -13.93 15.77 3.95
CA LYS A 353 -15.05 15.68 4.91
C LYS A 353 -16.41 15.47 4.23
N THR A 354 -16.58 15.93 2.99
CA THR A 354 -17.88 15.97 2.31
C THR A 354 -17.94 15.06 1.07
N GLY A 355 -16.79 14.69 0.50
CA GLY A 355 -16.71 13.98 -0.77
C GLY A 355 -16.99 14.87 -2.00
N ASN A 356 -17.17 16.18 -1.81
CA ASN A 356 -17.42 17.11 -2.90
C ASN A 356 -16.21 17.19 -3.83
N GLN A 357 -16.44 16.97 -5.12
CA GLN A 357 -15.39 17.09 -6.14
C GLN A 357 -15.06 18.57 -6.37
N ILE A 358 -13.79 18.92 -6.24
CA ILE A 358 -13.26 20.27 -6.49
C ILE A 358 -12.86 20.40 -7.95
N TRP A 359 -12.09 19.45 -8.46
CA TRP A 359 -11.68 19.39 -9.86
C TRP A 359 -11.47 17.95 -10.32
N GLN A 360 -11.54 17.75 -11.63
CA GLN A 360 -11.24 16.48 -12.30
C GLN A 360 -10.65 16.77 -13.67
N GLU A 361 -9.44 16.29 -13.91
CA GLU A 361 -8.65 16.66 -15.08
C GLU A 361 -7.93 15.46 -15.68
N ARG A 362 -7.83 15.43 -17.02
CA ARG A 362 -7.14 14.35 -17.72
C ARG A 362 -5.65 14.68 -17.86
N ILE A 363 -4.81 13.91 -17.18
CA ILE A 363 -3.35 13.97 -17.33
C ILE A 363 -2.83 12.95 -18.35
N GLY A 364 -3.66 11.96 -18.73
CA GLY A 364 -3.33 10.92 -19.72
C GLY A 364 -2.27 9.92 -19.24
N GLY A 365 -2.18 8.78 -19.92
CA GLY A 365 -1.34 7.63 -19.54
C GLY A 365 -2.13 6.55 -18.81
N ASN A 366 -1.45 5.46 -18.44
CA ASN A 366 -1.99 4.38 -17.63
C ASN A 366 -1.23 4.30 -16.30
N TYR A 367 -1.92 3.98 -15.21
CA TYR A 367 -1.35 4.06 -13.87
C TYR A 367 -1.65 2.81 -13.04
N SER A 368 -0.59 2.28 -12.43
CA SER A 368 -0.66 1.24 -11.40
C SER A 368 0.01 1.70 -10.11
N ALA A 369 1.09 2.49 -10.22
CA ALA A 369 1.80 3.05 -9.09
C ALA A 369 0.91 4.02 -8.29
N SER A 370 1.04 3.98 -6.98
CA SER A 370 0.43 4.96 -6.10
C SER A 370 1.10 6.33 -6.21
N PRO A 371 0.34 7.43 -6.10
CA PRO A 371 0.93 8.76 -5.92
C PRO A 371 1.63 8.89 -4.58
N VAL A 372 2.55 9.86 -4.52
CA VAL A 372 3.14 10.37 -3.27
C VAL A 372 3.01 11.89 -3.20
N GLY A 373 2.97 12.40 -1.96
CA GLY A 373 2.87 13.82 -1.67
C GLY A 373 4.08 14.32 -0.89
N ALA A 374 4.64 15.46 -1.32
CA ALA A 374 5.70 16.14 -0.62
C ALA A 374 5.79 17.60 -1.06
N GLU A 375 6.21 18.50 -0.18
CA GLU A 375 6.44 19.93 -0.50
C GLU A 375 5.26 20.65 -1.20
N GLY A 376 4.02 20.33 -0.83
CA GLY A 376 2.83 20.90 -1.46
C GLY A 376 2.60 20.43 -2.90
N ARG A 377 3.17 19.28 -3.27
CA ARG A 377 3.09 18.68 -4.61
C ARG A 377 2.55 17.25 -4.51
N VAL A 378 1.85 16.83 -5.56
CA VAL A 378 1.44 15.43 -5.77
C VAL A 378 2.12 14.91 -7.03
N TYR A 379 2.70 13.71 -6.93
CA TYR A 379 3.48 13.08 -7.98
C TYR A 379 2.76 11.82 -8.47
N PHE A 380 2.45 11.75 -9.76
CA PHE A 380 1.80 10.59 -10.40
C PHE A 380 2.75 9.92 -11.39
N PHE A 381 2.96 8.61 -11.24
CA PHE A 381 3.95 7.83 -12.00
C PHE A 381 3.25 6.82 -12.91
N SER A 382 3.37 6.96 -14.22
CA SER A 382 2.66 6.12 -15.19
C SER A 382 3.43 4.86 -15.58
N GLU A 383 2.71 3.91 -16.16
CA GLU A 383 3.22 2.64 -16.67
C GLU A 383 4.13 2.78 -17.91
N ASP A 384 4.21 3.98 -18.50
CA ASP A 384 5.06 4.35 -19.64
C ASP A 384 6.23 5.30 -19.29
N GLY A 385 6.47 5.56 -18.00
CA GLY A 385 7.66 6.30 -17.54
C GLY A 385 7.45 7.80 -17.38
N LYS A 386 6.27 8.31 -17.72
CA LYS A 386 5.90 9.70 -17.44
C LYS A 386 5.67 9.89 -15.94
N THR A 387 6.19 10.98 -15.38
CA THR A 387 5.75 11.47 -14.08
C THR A 387 5.10 12.83 -14.26
N THR A 388 3.85 12.98 -13.83
CA THR A 388 3.17 14.28 -13.78
C THR A 388 3.16 14.79 -12.35
N VAL A 389 3.68 16.00 -12.17
CA VAL A 389 3.72 16.68 -10.87
C VAL A 389 2.68 17.79 -10.88
N ILE A 390 1.77 17.79 -9.91
CA ILE A 390 0.76 18.83 -9.74
C ILE A 390 0.92 19.52 -8.39
N ALA A 391 0.37 20.73 -8.27
CA ALA A 391 0.20 21.38 -6.97
C ALA A 391 -0.84 20.62 -6.15
N ALA A 392 -0.56 20.38 -4.87
CA ALA A 392 -1.53 19.86 -3.91
C ALA A 392 -2.46 21.00 -3.49
N SER A 393 -3.42 21.37 -4.35
CA SER A 393 -4.28 22.52 -4.11
C SER A 393 -5.70 22.37 -4.67
N ARG A 394 -6.58 23.28 -4.28
CA ARG A 394 -7.95 23.38 -4.80
C ARG A 394 -8.02 23.83 -6.26
N GLN A 395 -6.92 24.31 -6.84
CA GLN A 395 -6.82 24.59 -8.27
C GLN A 395 -5.94 23.52 -8.92
N PHE A 396 -6.41 22.92 -10.01
CA PHE A 396 -5.56 22.05 -10.81
C PHE A 396 -4.45 22.86 -11.47
N LYS A 397 -3.20 22.50 -11.19
CA LYS A 397 -2.02 23.12 -11.78
C LYS A 397 -0.91 22.08 -11.94
N VAL A 398 -0.54 21.78 -13.19
CA VAL A 398 0.65 21.00 -13.50
C VAL A 398 1.88 21.87 -13.24
N LEU A 399 2.83 21.34 -12.47
CA LEU A 399 4.08 22.00 -12.11
C LEU A 399 5.25 21.50 -12.96
N ALA A 400 5.26 20.20 -13.29
CA ALA A 400 6.26 19.58 -14.13
C ALA A 400 5.75 18.28 -14.75
N THR A 401 6.37 17.89 -15.87
CA THR A 401 6.25 16.56 -16.46
C THR A 401 7.66 16.03 -16.70
N ASN A 402 7.92 14.81 -16.24
CA ASN A 402 9.20 14.13 -16.36
C ASN A 402 9.04 12.83 -17.15
N GLN A 403 10.12 12.34 -17.76
CA GLN A 403 10.10 11.11 -18.55
C GLN A 403 11.35 10.28 -18.27
N LEU A 404 11.15 9.01 -17.91
CA LEU A 404 12.17 7.96 -17.89
C LEU A 404 11.83 6.89 -18.94
N ALA A 405 12.81 6.10 -19.35
CA ALA A 405 12.68 5.17 -20.46
C ALA A 405 11.70 4.02 -20.17
N ASP A 406 11.75 3.49 -18.94
CA ASP A 406 10.88 2.41 -18.49
C ASP A 406 9.86 2.93 -17.46
N GLY A 407 8.63 2.43 -17.55
CA GLY A 407 7.55 2.86 -16.68
C GLY A 407 7.44 2.18 -15.33
N PHE A 408 6.43 2.60 -14.57
CA PHE A 408 6.27 2.28 -13.16
C PHE A 408 5.01 1.44 -12.92
N MET A 409 5.21 0.27 -12.31
CA MET A 409 4.15 -0.50 -11.67
C MET A 409 4.23 -0.38 -10.15
N ALA A 410 5.46 -0.31 -9.62
CA ALA A 410 5.75 -0.10 -8.23
C ALA A 410 5.59 1.38 -7.86
N SER A 411 5.25 1.65 -6.59
CA SER A 411 5.15 3.01 -6.05
C SER A 411 6.54 3.51 -5.64
N PRO A 412 6.81 4.81 -5.64
CA PRO A 412 8.12 5.34 -5.28
C PRO A 412 8.37 5.28 -3.76
N ALA A 413 9.63 5.42 -3.37
CA ALA A 413 10.02 5.80 -2.02
C ALA A 413 10.67 7.18 -2.00
N ILE A 414 10.53 7.90 -0.89
CA ILE A 414 11.17 9.19 -0.66
C ILE A 414 12.02 9.05 0.61
N ALA A 415 13.31 9.36 0.53
CA ALA A 415 14.16 9.42 1.72
C ALA A 415 15.24 10.51 1.59
N GLY A 416 15.35 11.37 2.60
CA GLY A 416 16.14 12.59 2.53
C GLY A 416 15.61 13.52 1.43
N ARG A 417 16.43 13.83 0.43
CA ARG A 417 16.08 14.71 -0.71
C ARG A 417 15.95 13.97 -2.04
N ALA A 418 15.83 12.65 -1.98
CA ALA A 418 15.81 11.79 -3.16
C ALA A 418 14.51 11.01 -3.30
N PHE A 419 14.13 10.77 -4.56
CA PHE A 419 13.21 9.70 -4.92
C PHE A 419 13.98 8.42 -5.24
N PHE A 420 13.45 7.30 -4.81
CA PHE A 420 13.87 5.96 -5.23
C PHE A 420 12.75 5.34 -6.05
N LEU A 421 12.99 5.20 -7.36
CA LEU A 421 11.96 4.82 -8.32
C LEU A 421 12.25 3.42 -8.87
N ARG A 422 11.40 2.45 -8.53
CA ARG A 422 11.44 1.11 -9.12
C ARG A 422 10.68 1.10 -10.44
N ALA A 423 11.39 1.31 -11.55
CA ALA A 423 10.86 1.08 -12.88
C ALA A 423 10.79 -0.43 -13.18
N LYS A 424 10.15 -0.81 -14.29
CA LYS A 424 10.01 -2.22 -14.75
C LYS A 424 11.35 -2.97 -14.78
N THR A 425 12.44 -2.30 -15.14
CA THR A 425 13.76 -2.92 -15.36
C THR A 425 14.85 -2.43 -14.39
N HIS A 426 14.78 -1.16 -13.94
CA HIS A 426 15.81 -0.51 -13.14
C HIS A 426 15.27 0.02 -11.81
N LEU A 427 16.18 0.27 -10.86
CA LEU A 427 15.96 1.15 -9.71
C LEU A 427 16.74 2.45 -9.96
N TYR A 428 16.10 3.59 -9.77
CA TYR A 428 16.72 4.92 -9.92
C TYR A 428 16.83 5.61 -8.57
N ARG A 429 17.89 6.39 -8.37
CA ARG A 429 17.92 7.51 -7.41
C ARG A 429 17.82 8.82 -8.18
N ILE A 430 16.77 9.58 -7.91
CA ILE A 430 16.55 10.91 -8.48
C ILE A 430 16.75 11.95 -7.37
N GLU A 431 17.71 12.86 -7.54
CA GLU A 431 18.03 13.93 -6.59
C GLU A 431 18.56 15.15 -7.36
N GLY A 432 18.28 16.36 -6.86
CA GLY A 432 18.63 17.63 -7.51
C GLY A 432 19.71 18.43 -6.80
#